data_AF-A0A6N7FVB6-F1
#
_entry.id   AF-A0A6N7FVB6-F1
#
_cell.length_a   1.000
_cell.length_b   1.000
_cell.length_c   1.000
_cell.angle_alpha   90.00
_cell.angle_beta   90.00
_cell.angle_gamma   90.00
#
_symmetry.space_group_name_H-M   'P 1'
#
loop_
_entity.id
_entity.type
_entity.pdbx_description
1 polymer ?
#
loop_
_entity_poly.entity_id
_entity_poly.type
_entity_poly.pdbx_seq_one_letter_code
_entity_poly.pdbx_strand_id
1 'polypeptide(L)'
;MLEILKNRLEAARGREEGFTLIELMVVVLIIAVLLAIAIPTFLGAQSKAKDRSAQSSARNAVTAANTIYADGGDFTAATAGELAAVEPSLTYAAAATASTGPKDVSVETDPDTVWMAAKSETGTCFYIQDDKGGSGTQFAKGPGACSADAAQDTAVVPAADWSDKW
;
A
#
# COMPACT_ATOMS: atom_id res chain seq x y z
N MET A 1 70.75 -7.89 13.54
CA MET A 1 69.48 -7.11 13.57
C MET A 1 68.73 -7.19 12.23
N LEU A 2 69.40 -7.02 11.08
CA LEU A 2 68.76 -7.14 9.76
C LEU A 2 68.16 -8.54 9.46
N GLU A 3 68.74 -9.63 9.98
CA GLU A 3 68.22 -10.99 9.75
C GLU A 3 66.87 -11.26 10.43
N ILE A 4 66.63 -10.65 11.60
CA ILE A 4 65.36 -10.78 12.34
C ILE A 4 64.21 -10.09 11.59
N LEU A 5 64.50 -9.02 10.84
CA LEU A 5 63.54 -8.32 9.99
C LEU A 5 63.23 -9.09 8.69
N LYS A 6 64.22 -9.81 8.12
CA LYS A 6 64.02 -10.63 6.92
C LYS A 6 63.11 -11.85 7.18
N ASN A 7 63.31 -12.57 8.30
CA ASN A 7 62.44 -13.70 8.66
C ASN A 7 60.99 -13.29 8.95
N ARG A 8 60.76 -12.06 9.44
CA ARG A 8 59.39 -11.54 9.68
C ARG A 8 58.66 -11.15 8.39
N LEU A 9 59.40 -10.72 7.36
CA LEU A 9 58.83 -10.42 6.04
C LEU A 9 58.50 -11.69 5.24
N GLU A 10 59.27 -12.77 5.40
CA GLU A 10 58.98 -14.06 4.77
C GLU A 10 57.82 -14.80 5.45
N ALA A 11 57.70 -14.72 6.78
CA ALA A 11 56.56 -15.27 7.51
C ALA A 11 55.22 -14.57 7.20
N ALA A 12 55.24 -13.31 6.78
CA ALA A 12 54.06 -12.55 6.37
C ALA A 12 53.59 -12.86 4.93
N ARG A 13 54.49 -13.38 4.07
CA ARG A 13 54.19 -13.73 2.66
C ARG A 13 53.61 -15.14 2.48
N GLY A 14 53.63 -15.98 3.50
CA GLY A 14 53.25 -17.39 3.41
C GLY A 14 51.78 -17.73 3.70
N ARG A 15 50.88 -16.73 3.73
CA ARG A 15 49.49 -16.92 4.21
C ARG A 15 48.41 -16.19 3.40
N GLU A 16 48.70 -15.81 2.17
CA GLU A 16 47.67 -15.35 1.24
C GLU A 16 46.95 -16.58 0.65
N GLU A 17 46.12 -17.23 1.46
CA GLU A 17 45.13 -18.21 0.98
C GLU A 17 44.05 -17.46 0.22
N GLY A 18 44.20 -17.36 -1.11
CA GLY A 18 43.20 -16.77 -1.99
C GLY A 18 41.97 -17.67 -2.12
N PHE A 19 40.78 -17.07 -2.16
CA PHE A 19 39.54 -17.76 -2.53
C PHE A 19 39.70 -18.50 -3.86
N THR A 20 39.30 -19.77 -3.91
CA THR A 20 39.35 -20.51 -5.17
C THR A 20 38.18 -20.09 -6.06
N LEU A 21 38.37 -20.07 -7.38
CA LEU A 21 37.29 -19.77 -8.34
C LEU A 21 36.11 -20.74 -8.18
N ILE A 22 36.38 -22.01 -7.87
CA ILE A 22 35.36 -23.05 -7.67
C ILE A 22 34.48 -22.72 -6.46
N GLU A 23 35.07 -22.23 -5.38
CA GLU A 23 34.37 -21.87 -4.15
C GLU A 23 33.39 -20.71 -4.38
N LEU A 24 33.80 -19.71 -5.16
CA LEU A 24 32.91 -18.62 -5.57
C LEU A 24 31.81 -19.12 -6.52
N MET A 25 32.11 -20.07 -7.42
CA MET A 25 31.12 -20.66 -8.34
C MET A 25 30.01 -21.43 -7.61
N VAL A 26 30.36 -22.22 -6.58
CA VAL A 26 29.36 -22.96 -5.80
C VAL A 26 28.47 -22.01 -5.00
N VAL A 27 29.03 -20.93 -4.45
CA VAL A 27 28.27 -19.92 -3.71
C VAL A 27 27.23 -19.24 -4.60
N VAL A 28 27.61 -18.78 -5.80
CA VAL A 28 26.66 -18.15 -6.72
C VAL A 28 25.60 -19.14 -7.22
N LEU A 29 25.95 -20.41 -7.38
CA LEU A 29 24.99 -21.47 -7.72
C LEU A 29 23.93 -21.64 -6.62
N ILE A 30 24.35 -21.67 -5.35
CA ILE A 30 23.41 -21.80 -4.22
C ILE A 30 22.51 -20.55 -4.14
N ILE A 31 23.08 -19.34 -4.27
CA ILE A 31 22.30 -18.09 -4.27
C ILE A 31 21.27 -18.09 -5.42
N ALA A 32 21.65 -18.56 -6.62
CA ALA A 32 20.74 -18.64 -7.76
C ALA A 32 19.54 -19.55 -7.49
N VAL A 33 19.75 -20.72 -6.86
CA VAL A 33 18.67 -21.64 -6.48
C VAL A 33 17.74 -21.01 -5.44
N LEU A 34 18.30 -20.32 -4.43
CA LEU A 34 17.50 -19.65 -3.41
C LEU A 34 16.67 -18.50 -4.01
N LEU A 35 17.26 -17.69 -4.88
CA LEU A 35 16.57 -16.58 -5.54
C LEU A 35 15.42 -17.05 -6.45
N ALA A 36 15.58 -18.18 -7.13
CA ALA A 36 14.52 -18.75 -7.97
C ALA A 36 13.21 -19.00 -7.20
N ILE A 37 13.29 -19.39 -5.92
CA ILE A 37 12.13 -19.61 -5.05
C ILE A 37 11.71 -18.31 -4.34
N ALA A 38 12.67 -17.49 -3.93
CA ALA A 38 12.42 -16.27 -3.15
C ALA A 38 11.77 -15.14 -3.96
N ILE A 39 12.15 -14.94 -5.23
CA ILE A 39 11.64 -13.83 -6.04
C ILE A 39 10.10 -13.87 -6.24
N PRO A 40 9.48 -14.96 -6.72
CA PRO A 40 8.03 -14.97 -6.95
C PRO A 40 7.23 -14.79 -5.65
N THR A 41 7.71 -15.37 -4.54
CA THR A 41 7.07 -15.24 -3.23
C THR A 41 7.19 -13.82 -2.68
N PHE A 42 8.37 -13.20 -2.82
CA PHE A 42 8.59 -11.81 -2.44
C PHE A 42 7.74 -10.83 -3.24
N LEU A 43 7.64 -11.00 -4.57
CA LEU A 43 6.80 -10.14 -5.42
C LEU A 43 5.31 -10.25 -5.05
N GLY A 44 4.82 -11.46 -4.77
CA GLY A 44 3.45 -11.66 -4.29
C GLY A 44 3.19 -11.00 -2.94
N ALA A 45 4.14 -11.09 -2.00
CA ALA A 45 4.04 -10.41 -0.70
C ALA A 45 4.05 -8.88 -0.86
N GLN A 46 4.91 -8.35 -1.74
CA GLN A 46 4.98 -6.93 -2.03
C GLN A 46 3.68 -6.40 -2.64
N SER A 47 3.08 -7.12 -3.60
CA SER A 47 1.77 -6.77 -4.17
C SER A 47 0.68 -6.69 -3.11
N LYS A 48 0.61 -7.69 -2.22
CA LYS A 48 -0.36 -7.71 -1.11
C LYS A 48 -0.13 -6.56 -0.13
N ALA A 49 1.11 -6.18 0.13
CA ALA A 49 1.44 -5.06 1.00
C ALA A 49 0.98 -3.72 0.39
N LYS A 50 1.21 -3.52 -0.92
CA LYS A 50 0.72 -2.36 -1.67
C LYS A 50 -0.81 -2.24 -1.61
N ASP A 51 -1.52 -3.34 -1.81
CA ASP A 51 -2.98 -3.38 -1.70
C ASP A 51 -3.47 -3.06 -0.29
N ARG A 52 -2.81 -3.62 0.73
CA ARG A 52 -3.14 -3.31 2.13
C ARG A 52 -2.89 -1.85 2.49
N SER A 53 -1.90 -1.19 1.88
CA SER A 53 -1.65 0.23 2.08
C SER A 53 -2.83 1.08 1.61
N ALA A 54 -3.39 0.78 0.43
CA ALA A 54 -4.58 1.48 -0.08
C ALA A 54 -5.83 1.17 0.78
N GLN A 55 -6.03 -0.10 1.15
CA GLN A 55 -7.13 -0.48 2.06
C GLN A 55 -7.06 0.24 3.40
N SER A 56 -5.87 0.35 3.98
CA SER A 56 -5.67 1.04 5.26
C SER A 56 -5.97 2.53 5.13
N SER A 57 -5.53 3.16 4.04
CA SER A 57 -5.75 4.58 3.81
C SER A 57 -7.23 4.89 3.62
N ALA A 58 -7.95 4.08 2.83
CA ALA A 58 -9.40 4.21 2.71
C ALA A 58 -10.13 4.04 4.06
N ARG A 59 -9.70 3.07 4.90
CA ARG A 59 -10.29 2.89 6.25
C ARG A 59 -10.03 4.08 7.18
N ASN A 60 -8.82 4.62 7.16
CA ASN A 60 -8.46 5.80 7.95
C ASN A 60 -9.27 7.01 7.50
N ALA A 61 -9.45 7.17 6.19
CA ALA A 61 -10.28 8.22 5.61
C ALA A 61 -11.75 8.12 6.07
N VAL A 62 -12.36 6.93 6.04
CA VAL A 62 -13.72 6.74 6.57
C VAL A 62 -13.80 6.99 8.07
N THR A 63 -12.76 6.63 8.82
CA THR A 63 -12.67 6.95 10.26
C THR A 63 -12.65 8.45 10.50
N ALA A 64 -11.91 9.21 9.67
CA ALA A 64 -11.88 10.66 9.71
C ALA A 64 -13.26 11.26 9.38
N ALA A 65 -13.93 10.78 8.32
CA ALA A 65 -15.29 11.21 7.99
C ALA A 65 -16.29 10.90 9.11
N ASN A 66 -16.16 9.74 9.77
CA ASN A 66 -17.00 9.38 10.91
C ASN A 66 -16.79 10.27 12.14
N THR A 67 -15.59 10.84 12.30
CA THR A 67 -15.34 11.83 13.35
C THR A 67 -16.10 13.12 13.05
N ILE A 68 -16.07 13.58 11.80
CA ILE A 68 -16.83 14.76 11.35
C ILE A 68 -18.34 14.51 11.51
N TYR A 69 -18.83 13.34 11.12
CA TYR A 69 -20.23 12.95 11.33
C TYR A 69 -20.61 12.93 12.81
N ALA A 70 -19.74 12.43 13.69
CA ALA A 70 -20.03 12.38 15.13
C ALA A 70 -20.20 13.78 15.74
N ASP A 71 -19.50 14.79 15.20
CA ASP A 71 -19.58 16.17 15.66
C ASP A 71 -20.76 16.94 15.04
N GLY A 72 -21.01 16.74 13.74
CA GLY A 72 -21.99 17.51 12.96
C GLY A 72 -23.34 16.84 12.72
N GLY A 73 -23.40 15.51 12.82
CA GLY A 73 -24.59 14.70 12.53
C GLY A 73 -24.83 14.39 11.05
N ASP A 74 -23.94 14.81 10.15
CA ASP A 74 -23.97 14.50 8.71
C ASP A 74 -22.55 14.50 8.11
N PHE A 75 -22.39 13.93 6.90
CA PHE A 75 -21.10 13.91 6.18
C PHE A 75 -20.87 15.12 5.26
N THR A 76 -21.79 16.08 5.16
CA THR A 76 -21.63 17.21 4.21
C THR A 76 -20.43 18.10 4.57
N ALA A 77 -20.04 18.11 5.85
CA ALA A 77 -18.84 18.79 6.33
C ALA A 77 -17.54 18.01 6.04
N ALA A 78 -17.59 16.74 5.61
CA ALA A 78 -16.43 15.91 5.30
C ALA A 78 -15.81 16.26 3.94
N THR A 79 -15.55 17.55 3.74
CA THR A 79 -14.83 18.08 2.58
C THR A 79 -13.35 17.64 2.61
N ALA A 80 -12.67 17.69 1.48
CA ALA A 80 -11.25 17.36 1.38
C ALA A 80 -10.37 18.14 2.38
N GLY A 81 -10.71 19.41 2.64
CA GLY A 81 -9.97 20.25 3.59
C GLY A 81 -10.18 19.83 5.04
N GLU A 82 -11.43 19.58 5.43
CA GLU A 82 -11.77 19.13 6.78
C GLU A 82 -11.22 17.73 7.07
N LEU A 83 -11.31 16.82 6.10
CA LEU A 83 -10.70 15.49 6.20
C LEU A 83 -9.19 15.55 6.35
N ALA A 84 -8.50 16.44 5.62
CA ALA A 84 -7.06 16.65 5.77
C ALA A 84 -6.69 17.24 7.14
N ALA A 85 -7.58 17.97 7.79
CA ALA A 85 -7.36 18.47 9.15
C ALA A 85 -7.46 17.34 10.20
N VAL A 86 -8.37 16.38 9.98
CA VAL A 86 -8.56 15.22 10.86
C VAL A 86 -7.48 14.15 10.64
N GLU A 87 -7.15 13.84 9.39
CA GLU A 87 -6.15 12.83 9.01
C GLU A 87 -5.12 13.43 8.03
N PRO A 88 -4.09 14.11 8.55
CA PRO A 88 -3.12 14.84 7.74
C PRO A 88 -2.11 13.94 7.01
N SER A 89 -2.10 12.62 7.27
CA SER A 89 -1.20 11.69 6.56
C SER A 89 -1.71 11.29 5.17
N LEU A 90 -2.96 11.64 4.85
CA LEU A 90 -3.63 11.40 3.58
C LEU A 90 -3.88 12.72 2.83
N THR A 91 -3.91 12.63 1.50
CA THR A 91 -4.39 13.70 0.65
C THR A 91 -5.78 13.35 0.15
N TYR A 92 -6.65 14.34 0.11
CA TYR A 92 -8.05 14.15 -0.27
C TYR A 92 -8.34 14.90 -1.57
N ALA A 93 -9.07 14.25 -2.46
CA ALA A 93 -9.53 14.82 -3.72
C ALA A 93 -11.06 14.73 -3.82
N ALA A 94 -11.66 15.66 -4.55
CA ALA A 94 -13.11 15.69 -4.75
C ALA A 94 -13.61 14.51 -5.61
N ALA A 95 -14.91 14.24 -5.54
CA ALA A 95 -15.66 13.14 -6.17
C ALA A 95 -15.06 12.56 -7.45
N ALA A 96 -14.99 13.37 -8.51
CA ALA A 96 -14.61 12.96 -9.86
C ALA A 96 -13.08 12.91 -10.08
N THR A 97 -12.29 13.29 -9.09
CA THR A 97 -10.83 13.24 -9.16
C THR A 97 -10.37 11.86 -8.72
N ALA A 98 -9.88 11.07 -9.67
CA ALA A 98 -9.41 9.72 -9.39
C ALA A 98 -8.18 9.73 -8.48
N SER A 99 -8.20 8.84 -7.49
CA SER A 99 -7.04 8.46 -6.69
C SER A 99 -5.91 7.98 -7.58
N THR A 100 -4.73 8.55 -7.37
CA THR A 100 -3.50 8.23 -8.11
C THR A 100 -2.57 7.29 -7.35
N GLY A 101 -2.82 7.06 -6.06
CA GLY A 101 -1.99 6.19 -5.23
C GLY A 101 -2.58 5.97 -3.84
N PRO A 102 -1.90 5.18 -2.99
CA PRO A 102 -2.51 4.68 -1.76
C PRO A 102 -2.81 5.77 -0.74
N LYS A 103 -2.10 6.90 -0.77
CA LYS A 103 -2.30 8.04 0.14
C LYS A 103 -3.23 9.12 -0.40
N ASP A 104 -3.68 8.97 -1.64
CA ASP A 104 -4.55 9.90 -2.34
C ASP A 104 -5.96 9.31 -2.34
N VAL A 105 -6.88 9.89 -1.58
CA VAL A 105 -8.23 9.37 -1.38
C VAL A 105 -9.22 10.29 -2.07
N SER A 106 -9.94 9.76 -3.05
CA SER A 106 -11.10 10.46 -3.62
C SER A 106 -12.27 10.32 -2.67
N VAL A 107 -13.03 11.40 -2.46
CA VAL A 107 -14.16 11.45 -1.51
C VAL A 107 -15.38 12.09 -2.17
N GLU A 108 -16.53 11.47 -1.94
CA GLU A 108 -17.85 12.00 -2.26
C GLU A 108 -18.76 11.82 -1.05
N THR A 109 -19.63 12.79 -0.79
CA THR A 109 -20.47 12.84 0.41
C THR A 109 -21.89 13.25 0.08
N ASP A 110 -22.84 12.54 0.68
CA ASP A 110 -24.22 12.96 0.91
C ASP A 110 -24.43 13.12 2.43
N PRO A 111 -25.55 13.69 2.92
CA PRO A 111 -25.76 13.86 4.36
C PRO A 111 -25.58 12.58 5.19
N ASP A 112 -26.10 11.45 4.70
CA ASP A 112 -26.09 10.18 5.42
C ASP A 112 -25.01 9.20 4.93
N THR A 113 -24.37 9.47 3.79
CA THR A 113 -23.43 8.52 3.18
C THR A 113 -22.15 9.18 2.72
N VAL A 114 -21.02 8.54 2.98
CA VAL A 114 -19.73 8.91 2.38
C VAL A 114 -19.20 7.77 1.52
N TRP A 115 -18.71 8.10 0.33
CA TRP A 115 -18.00 7.20 -0.56
C TRP A 115 -16.55 7.62 -0.68
N MET A 116 -15.66 6.64 -0.67
CA MET A 116 -14.23 6.87 -0.77
C MET A 116 -13.58 5.86 -1.69
N ALA A 117 -12.56 6.31 -2.44
CA ALA A 117 -11.78 5.45 -3.31
C ALA A 117 -10.27 5.70 -3.10
N ALA A 118 -9.51 4.61 -2.95
CA ALA A 118 -8.04 4.65 -2.86
C ALA A 118 -7.41 3.63 -3.82
N LYS A 119 -6.45 4.08 -4.62
CA LYS A 119 -5.73 3.27 -5.60
C LYS A 119 -4.50 2.62 -5.01
N SER A 120 -4.38 1.31 -5.14
CA SER A 120 -3.13 0.61 -4.85
C SER A 120 -2.09 0.86 -5.93
N GLU A 121 -0.81 0.78 -5.55
CA GLU A 121 0.30 0.76 -6.51
C GLU A 121 0.28 -0.45 -7.46
N THR A 122 -0.54 -1.47 -7.17
CA THR A 122 -0.81 -2.60 -8.08
C THR A 122 -1.82 -2.25 -9.17
N GLY A 123 -2.52 -1.12 -9.04
CA GLY A 123 -3.59 -0.68 -9.93
C GLY A 123 -5.00 -1.03 -9.45
N THR A 124 -5.14 -1.82 -8.38
CA THR A 124 -6.46 -2.16 -7.80
C THR A 124 -7.06 -0.98 -7.07
N CYS A 125 -8.32 -0.66 -7.33
CA CYS A 125 -9.08 0.34 -6.58
C CYS A 125 -9.83 -0.30 -5.42
N PHE A 126 -9.76 0.34 -4.26
CA PHE A 126 -10.47 -0.03 -3.06
C PHE A 126 -11.49 1.05 -2.74
N TYR A 127 -12.76 0.66 -2.74
CA TYR A 127 -13.89 1.53 -2.44
C TYR A 127 -14.43 1.20 -1.05
N ILE A 128 -14.79 2.24 -0.30
CA ILE A 128 -15.53 2.11 0.94
C ILE A 128 -16.70 3.07 0.89
N GLN A 129 -17.86 2.59 1.31
CA GLN A 129 -18.99 3.46 1.63
C GLN A 129 -19.36 3.29 3.10
N ASP A 130 -19.79 4.36 3.74
CA ASP A 130 -20.40 4.30 5.07
C ASP A 130 -21.74 5.04 5.01
N ASP A 131 -22.82 4.26 5.04
CA ASP A 131 -24.20 4.72 4.97
C ASP A 131 -24.85 4.64 6.35
N LYS A 132 -25.09 5.80 6.97
CA LYS A 132 -25.73 5.94 8.28
C LYS A 132 -27.24 5.78 8.22
N GLY A 133 -27.84 5.96 7.05
CA GLY A 133 -29.27 5.78 6.81
C GLY A 133 -29.66 4.34 6.44
N GLY A 134 -28.68 3.48 6.13
CA GLY A 134 -28.92 2.16 5.57
C GLY A 134 -27.88 1.11 5.94
N SER A 135 -27.05 0.70 4.98
CA SER A 135 -26.29 -0.57 5.04
C SER A 135 -25.04 -0.54 5.93
N GLY A 136 -24.73 0.60 6.55
CA GLY A 136 -23.51 0.78 7.33
C GLY A 136 -22.26 0.82 6.45
N THR A 137 -21.12 0.42 7.02
CA THR A 137 -19.84 0.41 6.30
C THR A 137 -19.71 -0.80 5.39
N GLN A 138 -19.55 -0.57 4.09
CA GLN A 138 -19.35 -1.63 3.10
C GLN A 138 -18.09 -1.36 2.26
N PHE A 139 -17.59 -2.42 1.66
CA PHE A 139 -16.31 -2.46 0.95
C PHE A 139 -16.51 -3.07 -0.43
N ALA A 140 -15.84 -2.50 -1.43
CA ALA A 140 -15.76 -3.07 -2.77
C ALA A 140 -14.36 -2.85 -3.35
N LYS A 141 -14.00 -3.58 -4.42
CA LYS A 141 -12.72 -3.41 -5.11
C LYS A 141 -12.82 -3.82 -6.57
N GLY A 142 -12.02 -3.18 -7.43
CA GLY A 142 -12.01 -3.54 -8.85
C GLY A 142 -11.00 -2.74 -9.68
N PRO A 143 -10.88 -3.07 -10.98
CA PRO A 143 -9.96 -2.40 -11.91
C PRO A 143 -10.54 -1.11 -12.55
N GLY A 144 -11.59 -0.52 -11.97
CA GLY A 144 -12.34 0.62 -12.53
C GLY A 144 -11.70 2.01 -12.29
N ALA A 145 -12.46 3.06 -12.64
CA ALA A 145 -12.09 4.44 -12.34
C ALA A 145 -12.01 4.65 -10.82
N CYS A 146 -10.83 5.06 -10.33
CA CYS A 146 -10.52 5.09 -8.90
C CYS A 146 -11.04 6.34 -8.18
N SER A 147 -12.29 6.71 -8.39
CA SER A 147 -12.87 7.94 -7.88
C SER A 147 -14.11 7.62 -7.03
N ALA A 148 -14.47 8.52 -6.12
CA ALA A 148 -15.59 8.29 -5.22
C ALA A 148 -16.95 8.38 -5.93
N ASP A 149 -17.08 9.21 -6.96
CA ASP A 149 -18.25 9.22 -7.84
C ASP A 149 -18.43 7.87 -8.58
N ALA A 150 -17.31 7.26 -8.99
CA ALA A 150 -17.33 5.95 -9.62
C ALA A 150 -17.76 4.83 -8.66
N ALA A 151 -17.63 5.03 -7.34
CA ALA A 151 -18.17 4.09 -6.36
C ALA A 151 -19.71 4.07 -6.34
N GLN A 152 -20.36 5.17 -6.73
CA GLN A 152 -21.82 5.26 -6.85
C GLN A 152 -22.34 4.72 -8.18
N ASP A 153 -21.50 4.69 -9.22
CA ASP A 153 -21.87 4.16 -10.53
C ASP A 153 -21.91 2.63 -10.50
N THR A 154 -23.12 2.07 -10.51
CA THR A 154 -23.34 0.61 -10.56
C THR A 154 -22.78 -0.08 -11.81
N ALA A 155 -22.46 0.67 -12.87
CA ALA A 155 -21.74 0.13 -14.03
C ALA A 155 -20.23 -0.05 -13.74
N VAL A 156 -19.68 0.72 -12.81
CA VAL A 156 -18.27 0.63 -12.38
C VAL A 156 -18.11 -0.26 -11.15
N VAL A 157 -18.96 -0.07 -10.13
CA VAL A 157 -19.02 -0.89 -8.92
C VAL A 157 -20.43 -1.48 -8.77
N PRO A 158 -20.66 -2.69 -9.31
CA PRO A 158 -21.94 -3.38 -9.18
C PRO A 158 -22.39 -3.50 -7.72
N ALA A 159 -23.70 -3.35 -7.48
CA ALA A 159 -24.27 -3.44 -6.13
C ALA A 159 -23.94 -4.77 -5.40
N ALA A 160 -23.78 -5.86 -6.15
CA ALA A 160 -23.43 -7.18 -5.60
C ALA A 160 -21.97 -7.30 -5.14
N ASP A 161 -21.10 -6.37 -5.54
CA ASP A 161 -19.68 -6.38 -5.18
C ASP A 161 -19.42 -5.73 -3.82
N TRP A 162 -20.40 -5.01 -3.26
CA TRP A 162 -20.34 -4.45 -1.92
C TRP A 162 -20.52 -5.55 -0.86
N SER A 163 -19.62 -5.55 0.13
CA SER A 163 -19.63 -6.51 1.23
C SER A 163 -19.22 -5.86 2.55
N ASP A 164 -19.61 -6.44 3.69
CA ASP A 164 -19.21 -5.98 5.03
C ASP A 164 -17.73 -6.28 5.36
N LYS A 165 -17.00 -6.88 4.41
CA LYS A 165 -15.56 -7.21 4.50
C LYS A 165 -14.87 -7.08 3.13
N TRP A 166 -13.53 -6.98 3.16
CA TRP A 166 -12.67 -6.94 1.95
C TRP A 166 -12.61 -8.25 1.15
#